data_AF-A0A8J2Q358-F1
#
_entry.id   AF-A0A8J2Q358-F1
#
_cell.length_a   1.000
_cell.length_b   1.000
_cell.length_c   1.000
_cell.angle_alpha   90.00
_cell.angle_beta   90.00
_cell.angle_gamma   90.00
#
_symmetry.space_group_name_H-M   'P 1'
#
loop_
_entity.id
_entity.type
_entity.pdbx_description
1 polymer ?
#
loop_
_entity_poly.entity_id
_entity_poly.type
_entity_poly.pdbx_seq_one_letter_code
_entity_poly.pdbx_strand_id
1 'polypeptide(L)'
;MRNCYDVLGCSPTASYSELKEAYFSKLRINHPDKGGSSSALFLVTKAWSVLKGENTRRDYNNWLREQLIRENQGIVRQQIVINNTVERVEEFCR
;
A
#
# COMPACT_ATOMS: atom_id res chain seq x y z
N MET A 1 -8.04 -4.91 -4.14
CA MET A 1 -6.73 -4.89 -4.84
C MET A 1 -5.65 -5.78 -4.18
N ARG A 2 -4.76 -6.44 -4.95
CA ARG A 2 -3.50 -7.06 -4.42
C ARG A 2 -2.37 -6.02 -4.41
N ASN A 3 -1.74 -5.80 -3.27
CA ASN A 3 -0.77 -4.72 -3.03
C ASN A 3 0.66 -5.23 -2.69
N CYS A 4 1.63 -4.34 -2.55
CA CYS A 4 3.04 -4.70 -2.27
C CYS A 4 3.24 -5.37 -0.90
N TYR A 5 2.44 -5.01 0.09
CA TYR A 5 2.47 -5.64 1.41
C TYR A 5 1.95 -7.08 1.35
N ASP A 6 0.92 -7.35 0.54
CA ASP A 6 0.40 -8.71 0.30
C ASP A 6 1.44 -9.60 -0.41
N VAL A 7 2.23 -9.02 -1.32
CA VAL A 7 3.30 -9.74 -2.03
C VAL A 7 4.40 -10.19 -1.06
N LEU A 8 4.81 -9.30 -0.14
CA LEU A 8 5.78 -9.64 0.89
C LEU A 8 5.16 -10.49 2.03
N GLY A 9 3.84 -10.43 2.22
CA GLY A 9 3.13 -11.12 3.30
C GLY A 9 3.31 -10.43 4.64
N CYS A 10 3.21 -9.10 4.67
CA CYS A 10 3.45 -8.26 5.85
C CYS A 10 2.33 -7.24 6.03
N SER A 11 2.22 -6.66 7.24
CA SER A 11 1.26 -5.59 7.50
C SER A 11 1.73 -4.26 6.89
N PRO A 12 0.82 -3.37 6.42
CA PRO A 12 1.15 -1.98 6.10
C PRO A 12 1.80 -1.21 7.26
N THR A 13 1.52 -1.62 8.50
CA THR A 13 2.09 -1.06 9.74
C THR A 13 3.43 -1.70 10.14
N ALA A 14 3.94 -2.67 9.38
CA ALA A 14 5.19 -3.36 9.70
C ALA A 14 6.38 -2.39 9.74
N SER A 15 7.27 -2.61 10.70
CA SER A 15 8.55 -1.93 10.81
C SER A 15 9.45 -2.23 9.61
N TYR A 16 10.47 -1.40 9.39
CA TYR A 16 11.44 -1.63 8.31
C TYR A 16 12.17 -2.96 8.46
N SER A 17 12.48 -3.38 9.69
CA SER A 17 13.10 -4.68 9.98
C SER A 17 12.20 -5.84 9.57
N GLU A 18 10.92 -5.79 9.92
CA GLU A 18 9.95 -6.83 9.54
C GLU A 18 9.77 -6.91 8.02
N LEU A 19 9.71 -5.77 7.33
CA LEU A 19 9.67 -5.75 5.86
C LEU A 19 10.91 -6.39 5.24
N LYS A 20 12.09 -6.08 5.78
CA LYS A 20 13.36 -6.63 5.33
C LYS A 20 13.40 -8.14 5.53
N GLU A 21 12.99 -8.64 6.69
CA GLU A 21 12.91 -10.06 6.99
C GLU A 21 11.91 -10.78 6.07
N ALA A 22 10.72 -10.21 5.86
CA ALA A 22 9.71 -10.74 4.96
C ALA A 22 10.25 -10.86 3.52
N TYR A 23 10.97 -9.84 3.04
CA TYR A 23 11.63 -9.87 1.74
C TYR A 23 12.65 -11.03 1.62
N PHE A 24 13.56 -11.19 2.59
CA PHE A 24 14.54 -12.29 2.54
C PHE A 24 13.90 -13.67 2.65
N SER A 25 12.84 -13.79 3.46
CA SER A 25 12.06 -15.02 3.56
C SER A 25 11.43 -15.38 2.21
N LYS A 26 10.77 -14.42 1.56
CA LYS A 26 10.16 -14.60 0.25
C LYS A 26 11.17 -14.90 -0.86
N LEU A 27 12.33 -14.27 -0.85
CA LEU A 27 13.41 -14.60 -1.79
C LEU A 27 13.85 -16.05 -1.65
N ARG A 28 14.04 -16.53 -0.43
CA ARG A 28 14.49 -17.91 -0.17
C ARG A 28 13.46 -18.95 -0.61
N ILE A 29 12.17 -18.64 -0.47
CA ILE A 29 11.06 -19.50 -0.90
C ILE A 29 10.94 -19.52 -2.43
N ASN A 30 11.10 -18.37 -3.08
CA ASN A 30 10.90 -18.23 -4.53
C ASN A 30 12.18 -18.37 -5.36
N HIS A 31 13.29 -18.77 -4.75
CA HIS A 31 14.57 -18.89 -5.46
C HIS A 31 14.50 -19.98 -6.55
N PRO A 32 14.96 -19.70 -7.79
CA PRO A 32 14.90 -20.66 -8.90
C PRO A 32 15.65 -21.96 -8.59
N ASP A 33 16.80 -21.90 -7.92
CA ASP A 33 17.58 -23.10 -7.54
C ASP A 33 16.82 -24.06 -6.60
N LYS A 34 15.76 -23.59 -5.93
CA LYS A 34 14.91 -24.39 -5.05
C LYS A 34 13.57 -24.77 -5.69
N GLY A 35 13.46 -24.61 -7.01
CA GLY A 35 12.21 -24.84 -7.75
C GLY A 35 11.19 -23.71 -7.61
N GLY A 36 11.63 -22.51 -7.18
CA GLY A 36 10.78 -21.33 -7.09
C GLY A 36 10.47 -20.70 -8.45
N SER A 37 9.45 -19.85 -8.50
CA SER A 37 9.04 -19.15 -9.72
C SER A 37 9.79 -17.82 -9.89
N SER A 38 10.50 -17.65 -11.01
CA SER A 38 11.13 -16.39 -11.39
C SER A 38 10.13 -15.22 -11.44
N SER A 39 8.88 -15.49 -11.86
CA SER A 39 7.81 -14.48 -11.87
C SER A 39 7.41 -14.05 -10.47
N ALA A 40 7.32 -15.00 -9.53
CA ALA A 40 7.02 -14.68 -8.12
C ALA A 40 8.18 -13.91 -7.47
N LEU A 41 9.43 -14.30 -7.76
CA LEU A 41 10.61 -13.58 -7.29
C LEU A 41 10.67 -12.16 -7.85
N PHE A 42 10.32 -11.96 -9.13
CA PHE A 42 10.22 -10.63 -9.72
C PHE A 42 9.22 -9.73 -9.01
N LEU A 43 8.02 -10.26 -8.67
CA LEU A 43 7.01 -9.51 -7.91
C LEU A 43 7.51 -9.13 -6.52
N VAL A 44 8.19 -10.04 -5.81
CA VAL A 44 8.79 -9.80 -4.50
C VAL A 44 9.84 -8.68 -4.57
N THR A 45 10.72 -8.72 -5.57
CA THR A 45 11.74 -7.69 -5.78
C THR A 45 11.13 -6.33 -6.14
N LYS A 46 10.10 -6.31 -7.00
CA LYS A 46 9.33 -5.10 -7.31
C LYS A 46 8.69 -4.51 -6.06
N ALA A 47 7.98 -5.32 -5.26
CA ALA A 47 7.35 -4.86 -4.02
C ALA A 47 8.39 -4.27 -3.05
N TRP A 48 9.53 -4.94 -2.88
CA TRP A 48 10.62 -4.44 -2.05
C TRP A 48 11.21 -3.12 -2.55
N SER A 49 11.39 -2.95 -3.87
CA SER A 49 11.92 -1.69 -4.43
C SER A 49 11.07 -0.46 -4.06
N VAL A 50 9.76 -0.64 -3.89
CA VAL A 50 8.83 0.41 -3.48
C VAL A 50 8.86 0.62 -1.98
N LEU A 51 8.86 -0.46 -1.19
CA LEU A 51 8.74 -0.40 0.27
C LEU A 51 10.07 -0.17 1.02
N LYS A 52 11.22 -0.35 0.35
CA LYS A 52 12.55 -0.20 0.95
C LYS A 52 12.87 1.24 1.36
N GLY A 53 12.50 2.21 0.54
CA GLY A 53 12.76 3.63 0.83
C GLY A 53 11.65 4.24 1.66
N GLU A 54 11.98 5.10 2.62
CA GLU A 54 10.97 5.77 3.45
C GLU A 54 10.07 6.70 2.61
N ASN A 55 10.67 7.52 1.74
CA ASN A 55 9.93 8.39 0.83
C ASN A 55 9.06 7.58 -0.15
N THR A 56 9.64 6.56 -0.80
CA THR A 56 8.91 5.73 -1.77
C THR A 56 7.78 4.95 -1.10
N ARG A 57 7.99 4.46 0.13
CA ARG A 57 6.96 3.81 0.94
C ARG A 57 5.86 4.80 1.33
N ARG A 58 6.21 6.03 1.69
CA ARG A 58 5.22 7.08 2.01
C ARG A 58 4.33 7.40 0.80
N ASP A 59 4.94 7.62 -0.35
CA ASP A 59 4.21 7.92 -1.59
C ASP A 59 3.33 6.75 -1.99
N TYR A 60 3.84 5.52 -1.87
CA TYR A 60 3.06 4.31 -2.09
C TYR A 60 1.88 4.17 -1.12
N ASN A 61 2.08 4.49 0.16
CA ASN A 61 1.01 4.44 1.17
C ASN A 61 -0.09 5.46 0.88
N ASN A 62 0.26 6.66 0.43
CA ASN A 62 -0.70 7.68 0.03
C ASN A 62 -1.53 7.21 -1.16
N TRP A 63 -0.87 6.69 -2.20
CA TRP A 63 -1.53 6.11 -3.36
C TRP A 63 -2.45 4.92 -2.98
N LEU A 64 -1.95 4.01 -2.13
CA LEU A 64 -2.71 2.84 -1.69
C LEU A 64 -3.96 3.25 -0.91
N ARG A 65 -3.84 4.25 -0.02
CA ARG A 65 -4.98 4.82 0.70
C ARG A 65 -6.03 5.39 -0.24
N GLU A 66 -5.61 6.14 -1.26
CA GLU A 66 -6.50 6.70 -2.25
C GLU A 66 -7.24 5.61 -3.04
N GLN A 67 -6.54 4.57 -3.49
CA GLN A 67 -7.16 3.44 -4.18
C GLN A 67 -8.20 2.73 -3.32
N LEU A 68 -7.90 2.50 -2.04
CA LEU A 68 -8.85 1.88 -1.11
C LEU A 68 -10.11 2.73 -0.91
N ILE A 69 -9.98 4.06 -0.84
CA ILE A 69 -11.13 4.98 -0.75
C ILE A 69 -11.99 4.90 -2.02
N ARG A 70 -11.35 4.86 -3.19
CA ARG A 70 -12.02 4.75 -4.50
C ARG A 70 -12.75 3.41 -4.64
N GLU A 71 -12.10 2.30 -4.27
CA GLU A 71 -12.70 0.96 -4.28
C GLU A 71 -13.93 0.91 -3.35
N ASN A 72 -13.86 1.56 -2.18
CA ASN A 72 -14.91 1.46 -1.17
C ASN A 72 -16.10 2.41 -1.39
N GLN A 73 -16.19 3.10 -2.55
CA GLN A 73 -17.21 4.11 -2.88
C GLN A 73 -17.47 5.12 -1.74
N GLY A 74 -16.45 5.40 -0.91
CA GLY A 74 -16.62 6.10 0.34
C GLY A 74 -16.76 7.60 0.10
N ILE A 75 -17.91 8.18 0.47
CA ILE A 75 -18.08 9.63 0.51
C ILE A 75 -17.04 10.19 1.49
N VAL A 76 -16.01 10.85 0.97
CA VAL A 76 -15.02 11.56 1.80
C VAL A 76 -15.67 12.85 2.29
N ARG A 77 -16.24 12.83 3.50
CA ARG A 77 -16.73 14.04 4.15
C ARG A 77 -15.62 14.64 5.00
N GLN A 78 -15.19 15.85 4.68
CA GLN A 78 -14.38 16.66 5.59
C GLN A 78 -15.30 17.71 6.22
N GLN A 79 -15.49 17.65 7.54
CA GLN A 79 -16.25 18.69 8.25
C GLN A 79 -15.34 19.89 8.45
N ILE A 80 -15.54 20.92 7.62
CA ILE A 80 -14.89 22.21 7.78
C ILE A 80 -15.82 23.07 8.64
N VAL A 81 -15.43 23.33 9.89
CA VAL A 81 -16.16 24.25 10.78
C VAL A 81 -15.64 25.66 10.52
N ILE A 82 -16.30 26.39 9.63
CA ILE A 82 -16.10 27.85 9.48
C ILE A 82 -17.26 28.53 10.21
N ASN A 83 -16.93 29.25 11.27
CA ASN A 83 -17.79 30.24 11.93
C ASN A 83 -19.23 29.79 12.23
N ASN A 84 -19.44 28.69 12.96
CA ASN A 84 -20.70 28.29 13.62
C ASN A 84 -22.03 28.42 12.82
N THR A 85 -21.98 28.60 11.50
CA THR A 85 -23.12 28.80 10.61
C THR A 85 -23.04 27.67 9.60
N VAL A 86 -23.81 26.62 9.86
CA VAL A 86 -23.75 25.37 9.10
C VAL A 86 -24.50 25.56 7.79
N GLU A 87 -23.82 25.99 6.74
CA GLU A 87 -24.36 25.90 5.37
C GLU A 87 -23.95 24.55 4.76
N ARG A 88 -24.96 23.72 4.47
CA ARG A 88 -24.79 22.40 3.87
C ARG A 88 -24.61 22.59 2.36
N VAL A 89 -23.37 22.52 1.88
CA VAL A 89 -23.05 22.53 0.44
C VAL A 89 -23.01 21.08 -0.06
N GLU A 90 -24.03 20.68 -0.82
CA GLU A 90 -24.06 19.40 -1.55
C GLU A 90 -23.63 19.66 -2.99
N GLU A 91 -22.38 19.36 -3.34
CA GLU A 91 -21.93 19.34 -4.74
C GLU A 91 -21.71 17.90 -5.20
N PHE A 92 -22.38 17.55 -6.30
CA PHE A 92 -22.13 16.30 -7.03
C PHE A 92 -20.91 16.48 -7.92
N CYS A 93 -19.96 15.55 -7.82
CA CYS A 93 -18.78 15.53 -8.70
C CYS A 93 -19.22 15.42 -10.18
N ARG A 94 -18.76 16.36 -11.01
CA ARG A 94 -18.79 16.27 -12.47
C ARG A 94 -17.57 15.50 -12.98
#